data_AF-A0AAU6CH13-F1
#
_entry.id   AF-A0AAU6CH13-F1
#
_cell.length_a   1.000
_cell.length_b   1.000
_cell.length_c   1.000
_cell.angle_alpha   90.00
_cell.angle_beta   90.00
_cell.angle_gamma   90.00
#
_symmetry.space_group_name_H-M   'P 1'
#
loop_
_entity.id
_entity.type
_entity.pdbx_description
1 polymer ?
#
loop_
_entity_poly.entity_id
_entity_poly.type
_entity_poly.pdbx_seq_one_letter_code
_entity_poly.pdbx_strand_id
1 'polypeptide(L)' 'MKYRDLIGKIRKAAKAKGVLFEMQRQKGSHQMWTCGSTPVVIPKHSEVNELTAASICKTLETELGEGWWR' A
#
# COMPACT_ATOMS: atom_id res chain seq x y z
N MET A 1 -1.79 11.54 5.41
CA MET A 1 -2.71 10.52 5.99
C MET A 1 -1.97 9.63 6.98
N LYS A 2 -2.65 8.99 7.94
CA LYS A 2 -1.96 8.06 8.86
C LYS A 2 -1.58 6.76 8.14
N TYR A 3 -0.41 6.22 8.47
CA TYR A 3 0.06 4.94 7.90
C TYR A 3 -0.96 3.80 8.08
N ARG A 4 -1.62 3.72 9.24
CA ARG A 4 -2.63 2.69 9.52
C ARG A 4 -3.83 2.79 8.58
N ASP A 5 -4.26 4.01 8.26
CA ASP A 5 -5.37 4.24 7.33
C ASP A 5 -5.00 3.83 5.90
N LEU A 6 -3.77 4.13 5.46
CA LEU A 6 -3.26 3.72 4.16
C LEU A 6 -3.24 2.19 4.03
N ILE A 7 -2.66 1.48 5.00
CA ILE A 7 -2.62 0.01 5.01
C ILE A 7 -4.04 -0.58 5.05
N GLY A 8 -4.94 0.02 5.84
CA GLY A 8 -6.34 -0.40 5.91
C GLY A 8 -7.05 -0.27 4.56
N LYS A 9 -6.84 0.84 3.84
CA LYS A 9 -7.36 1.05 2.48
C LYS A 9 -6.82 0.00 1.50
N ILE A 10 -5.51 -0.20 1.47
CA ILE A 10 -4.87 -1.18 0.57
C ILE A 10 -5.42 -2.58 0.84
N ARG A 11 -5.49 -3.00 2.11
CA ARG A 11 -6.04 -4.31 2.49
C ARG A 11 -7.49 -4.50 2.04
N LYS A 12 -8.34 -3.49 2.19
CA LYS A 12 -9.73 -3.56 1.75
C LYS A 12 -9.83 -3.72 0.23
N ALA A 13 -9.07 -2.93 -0.52
CA ALA A 13 -9.04 -3.01 -1.98
C ALA A 13 -8.47 -4.34 -2.47
N ALA A 14 -7.36 -4.79 -1.89
CA ALA A 14 -6.74 -6.09 -2.17
C ALA A 14 -7.73 -7.23 -1.90
N LYS A 15 -8.41 -7.22 -0.75
CA LYS A 15 -9.45 -8.20 -0.43
C LYS A 15 -10.61 -8.17 -1.42
N ALA A 16 -11.07 -6.99 -1.84
CA ALA A 16 -12.16 -6.85 -2.81
C ALA A 16 -11.79 -7.40 -4.20
N LYS A 17 -10.50 -7.34 -4.56
CA LYS A 17 -9.96 -7.85 -5.82
C LYS A 17 -9.44 -9.29 -5.73
N GLY A 18 -9.41 -9.89 -4.54
CA GLY A 18 -8.83 -11.21 -4.31
C GLY A 18 -7.30 -11.24 -4.40
N VAL A 19 -6.64 -10.08 -4.24
CA VAL A 19 -5.18 -9.95 -4.28
C VAL A 19 -4.61 -10.10 -2.87
N LEU A 20 -3.50 -10.85 -2.74
CA LEU A 20 -2.79 -10.99 -1.48
C LEU A 20 -2.01 -9.72 -1.15
N PHE A 21 -2.14 -9.20 0.07
CA PHE A 21 -1.36 -8.05 0.53
C PHE A 21 -0.64 -8.38 1.83
N GLU A 22 0.66 -8.65 1.71
CA GLU A 22 1.47 -9.22 2.78
C GLU A 22 2.75 -8.42 3.00
N MET A 23 3.15 -8.30 4.27
CA MET A 23 4.40 -7.65 4.64
C MET A 23 5.54 -8.65 4.47
N GLN A 24 6.49 -8.35 3.59
CA GLN A 24 7.66 -9.20 3.36
C GLN A 24 8.77 -8.94 4.38
N ARG A 25 9.10 -7.67 4.61
CA ARG A 25 10.24 -7.29 5.45
C ARG A 25 10.06 -5.91 6.06
N GLN A 26 10.51 -5.73 7.29
CA GLN A 26 10.68 -4.41 7.90
C GLN A 26 12.17 -4.04 7.91
N LYS A 27 12.51 -2.84 7.43
CA LYS A 27 13.86 -2.27 7.50
C LYS A 27 13.78 -0.87 8.12
N GLY A 28 14.07 -0.79 9.42
CA GLY A 28 14.01 0.47 10.16
C GLY A 28 12.63 1.11 10.09
N SER A 29 12.58 2.35 9.63
CA SER A 29 11.36 3.15 9.42
C SER A 29 10.59 2.80 8.14
N HIS A 30 11.07 1.87 7.31
CA HIS A 30 10.39 1.44 6.08
C HIS A 30 9.96 -0.02 6.15
N GLN A 31 8.81 -0.33 5.57
CA GLN A 31 8.32 -1.69 5.41
C GLN A 31 8.16 -2.03 3.93
N MET A 32 8.68 -3.18 3.53
CA MET A 32 8.45 -3.78 2.23
C MET A 32 7.21 -4.66 2.33
N TRP A 33 6.22 -4.32 1.50
CA TRP A 33 4.99 -5.05 1.31
C TRP A 33 4.95 -5.60 -0.11
N THR A 34 4.23 -6.69 -0.31
CA THR A 34 3.92 -7.21 -1.63
C THR A 34 2.41 -7.27 -1.77
N CYS A 35 1.90 -6.66 -2.83
CA CYS A 35 0.51 -6.75 -3.26
C CYS A 35 0.48 -7.63 -4.50
N GLY A 36 -0.01 -8.87 -4.39
CA GLY A 36 -0.02 -9.85 -5.47
C GLY A 36 1.40 -10.10 -5.96
N SER A 37 1.71 -9.61 -7.16
CA SER A 37 3.05 -9.71 -7.76
C SER A 37 3.86 -8.41 -7.66
N THR A 38 3.27 -7.33 -7.15
CA THR A 38 3.89 -5.99 -7.12
C THR A 38 4.48 -5.68 -5.74
N PRO A 39 5.81 -5.53 -5.62
CA PRO A 39 6.45 -5.08 -4.39
C PRO A 39 6.30 -3.56 -4.20
N VAL A 40 6.03 -3.13 -2.97
CA VAL A 40 5.86 -1.72 -2.60
C VAL A 40 6.52 -1.40 -1.26
N VAL A 41 7.18 -0.25 -1.18
CA VAL A 41 7.81 0.23 0.05
C VAL A 41 6.91 1.27 0.70
N ILE A 42 6.49 1.00 1.94
CA ILE A 42 5.62 1.88 2.70
C ILE A 42 6.39 2.41 3.92
N PRO A 43 6.58 3.74 4.03
CA PRO A 43 7.20 4.33 5.21
C PRO A 43 6.28 4.14 6.42
N LYS A 44 6.82 3.54 7.49
CA LYS A 44 6.16 3.32 8.78
C LYS A 44 6.24 4.57 9.65
N HIS A 45 5.82 5.69 9.09
CA HIS A 45 5.74 6.96 9.79
C HIS A 45 4.32 7.12 10.35
N SER A 46 4.14 7.86 11.45
CA SER A 46 2.81 8.18 11.98
C SER A 46 1.93 8.83 10.90
N GLU A 47 2.57 9.67 10.09
CA GLU A 47 1.98 10.37 8.96
C GLU A 47 2.78 10.09 7.68
N VAL A 48 2.05 9.67 6.65
CA VAL A 48 2.54 9.54 5.29
C VAL A 48 2.04 10.76 4.53
N ASN A 49 2.97 11.48 3.88
CA ASN A 49 2.64 12.60 3.01
C ASN A 49 1.63 12.13 1.94
N GLU A 50 0.62 12.95 1.64
CA GLU A 50 -0.42 12.60 0.67
C GLU A 50 0.15 12.29 -0.71
N LEU A 51 1.21 13.01 -1.13
CA LEU A 51 1.90 12.72 -2.39
C LEU A 51 2.57 11.34 -2.38
N THR A 52 3.21 10.97 -1.27
CA THR A 52 3.82 9.65 -1.11
C THR A 52 2.75 8.56 -1.10
N ALA A 53 1.66 8.77 -0.36
CA ALA A 53 0.55 7.83 -0.32
C ALA A 53 -0.10 7.65 -1.71
N ALA A 54 -0.32 8.74 -2.44
CA ALA A 54 -0.84 8.70 -3.81
C ALA A 54 0.08 7.93 -4.75
N SER A 55 1.40 8.17 -4.69
CA SER A 55 2.37 7.41 -5.49
C SER A 55 2.37 5.92 -5.17
N ILE A 56 2.31 5.55 -3.88
CA ILE A 56 2.18 4.15 -3.44
C ILE A 56 0.90 3.54 -4.01
N CYS A 57 -0.24 4.23 -3.90
CA CYS A 57 -1.49 3.72 -4.41
C CYS A 57 -1.48 3.58 -5.93
N LYS A 58 -0.83 4.52 -6.63
CA LYS A 58 -0.62 4.50 -8.07
C LYS A 58 0.19 3.28 -8.50
N THR A 59 1.28 2.95 -7.78
CA THR A 59 2.05 1.73 -8.04
C THR A 59 1.21 0.47 -7.91
N LEU A 60 0.22 0.47 -7.01
CA LEU A 60 -0.69 -0.65 -6.80
C LEU A 60 -1.84 -0.72 -7.83
N GLU A 61 -1.97 0.25 -8.74
CA GLU A 61 -2.99 0.21 -9.81
C GLU A 61 -2.89 -1.03 -10.69
N THR A 62 -1.67 -1.50 -10.92
CA THR A 62 -1.40 -2.70 -11.72
C THR A 62 -2.16 -3.93 -11.18
N GLU A 63 -2.29 -4.04 -9.86
CA GLU A 63 -2.91 -5.20 -9.20
C GLU A 63 -4.34 -4.91 -8.72
N LEU A 64 -4.59 -3.69 -8.23
CA LEU A 64 -5.86 -3.30 -7.62
C LEU A 64 -6.83 -2.63 -8.60
N GLY A 65 -6.35 -2.26 -9.79
CA GLY A 65 -7.09 -1.53 -10.81
C GLY A 65 -6.89 -0.02 -10.73
N GLU A 66 -7.11 0.66 -11.85
CA GLU A 66 -6.95 2.12 -11.96
C GLU A 66 -7.86 2.87 -10.96
N GLY A 67 -7.29 3.84 -10.24
CA GLY A 67 -8.05 4.72 -9.35
C GLY A 67 -8.67 4.07 -8.11
N TRP A 68 -8.25 2.86 -7.71
CA TRP A 68 -8.87 2.10 -6.61
C TRP A 68 -8.94 2.82 -5.25
N TRP A 69 -8.12 3.85 -5.01
CA TRP A 69 -8.02 4.59 -3.74
C TRP A 69 -8.81 5.90 -3.72
N ARG A 70 -9.40 6.29 -4.85
CA ARG A 70 -10.29 7.46 -4.98
C ARG A 70 -11.64 7.20 -4.33
#